data_AF-A0A2P8AIK9-F1
#
_entry.id   AF-A0A2P8AIK9-F1
#
_cell.length_a   1.000
_cell.length_b   1.000
_cell.length_c   1.000
_cell.angle_alpha   90.00
_cell.angle_beta   90.00
_cell.angle_gamma   90.00
#
_symmetry.space_group_name_H-M   'P 1'
#
loop_
_entity.id
_entity.type
_entity.pdbx_description
1 polymer ?
#
loop_
_entity_poly.entity_id
_entity_poly.type
_entity_poly.pdbx_seq_one_letter_code
_entity_poly.pdbx_strand_id
1 'polypeptide(L)'
;MTGASVQKDRARIAMHKQSGASGLLKTSGVNIAFSKQGLDKLGLNTGDGDKLNDAVFDAGMLSDAQSLGDKGTTGQDASLLRNIDGLILVTRDCRSIVTDAIKDVKDLFGGAQQSSITEAFSIVGDVRPGTEDGHGHFGFEDGISQPAMAGVEIAPQPGQVQIPGGIVLLGREGDNDDSKNLIARPSWAVDGSFLCFRKLAQLVPEFDEFLTQNALL
;
A
#
# COMPACT_ATOMS: atom_id res chain seq x y z
N MET A 1 9.21 0.09 -10.25
CA MET A 1 10.00 -0.90 -9.49
C MET A 1 9.52 -2.29 -9.87
N THR A 2 10.38 -3.31 -9.90
CA THR A 2 10.00 -4.72 -10.13
C THR A 2 10.41 -5.61 -8.95
N GLY A 3 9.81 -6.80 -8.80
CA GLY A 3 10.21 -7.77 -7.77
C GLY A 3 11.69 -8.15 -7.85
N ALA A 4 12.22 -8.32 -9.06
CA ALA A 4 13.65 -8.57 -9.28
C ALA A 4 14.53 -7.41 -8.80
N SER A 5 14.12 -6.15 -9.00
CA SER A 5 14.87 -5.00 -8.47
C SER A 5 14.88 -4.96 -6.94
N VAL A 6 13.76 -5.33 -6.31
CA VAL A 6 13.66 -5.42 -4.84
C VAL A 6 14.58 -6.50 -4.30
N GLN A 7 14.57 -7.69 -4.89
CA GLN A 7 15.47 -8.78 -4.49
C GLN A 7 16.94 -8.39 -4.64
N LYS A 8 17.30 -7.71 -5.73
CA LYS A 8 18.66 -7.19 -5.95
C LYS A 8 19.06 -6.15 -4.90
N ASP A 9 18.17 -5.21 -4.57
CA ASP A 9 18.42 -4.22 -3.52
C ASP A 9 18.55 -4.88 -2.14
N ARG A 10 17.72 -5.87 -1.81
CA ARG A 10 17.83 -6.65 -0.56
C ARG A 10 19.17 -7.38 -0.47
N ALA A 11 19.61 -8.05 -1.53
CA ALA A 11 20.90 -8.72 -1.57
C ALA A 11 22.06 -7.72 -1.39
N ARG A 12 21.97 -6.56 -2.04
CA ARG A 12 22.97 -5.48 -1.91
C ARG A 12 23.06 -4.94 -0.49
N ILE A 13 21.91 -4.72 0.17
CA ILE A 13 21.86 -4.30 1.59
C ILE A 13 22.47 -5.38 2.49
N ALA A 14 22.16 -6.66 2.27
CA ALA A 14 22.72 -7.75 3.05
C ALA A 14 24.25 -7.81 2.94
N MET A 15 24.79 -7.69 1.73
CA MET A 15 26.24 -7.64 1.51
C MET A 15 26.91 -6.42 2.16
N HIS A 16 26.28 -5.26 2.09
CA HIS A 16 26.78 -4.03 2.73
C HIS A 16 26.84 -4.14 4.25
N LYS A 17 25.82 -4.79 4.86
CA LYS A 17 25.84 -5.10 6.30
C LYS A 17 26.94 -6.09 6.65
N GLN A 18 27.11 -7.15 5.85
CA GLN A 18 28.12 -8.19 6.08
C GLN A 18 29.55 -7.68 5.94
N SER A 19 29.80 -6.68 5.09
CA SER A 19 31.13 -6.07 4.93
C SER A 19 31.51 -5.11 6.07
N GLY A 20 30.62 -4.89 7.05
CA GLY A 20 30.83 -3.92 8.12
C GLY A 20 30.76 -2.46 7.67
N ALA A 21 30.27 -2.19 6.46
CA ALA A 21 30.14 -0.84 5.95
C ALA A 21 29.01 -0.08 6.67
N SER A 22 29.27 1.19 6.99
CA SER A 22 28.31 2.08 7.64
C SER A 22 27.44 2.84 6.64
N GLY A 23 26.30 3.36 7.10
CA GLY A 23 25.41 4.22 6.31
C GLY A 23 24.37 3.47 5.50
N LEU A 24 23.38 4.22 5.02
CA LEU A 24 22.24 3.70 4.26
C LEU A 24 22.58 3.64 2.77
N LEU A 25 22.12 2.58 2.11
CA LEU A 25 22.19 2.48 0.67
C LEU A 25 20.96 3.15 0.07
N LYS A 26 21.18 4.03 -0.92
CA LYS A 26 20.07 4.55 -1.72
C LYS A 26 19.38 3.39 -2.43
N THR A 27 18.11 3.18 -2.14
CA THR A 27 17.22 2.27 -2.87
C THR A 27 16.20 3.07 -3.67
N SER A 28 15.72 2.48 -4.76
CA SER A 28 14.53 3.00 -5.42
C SER A 28 13.29 2.44 -4.74
N GLY A 29 12.17 3.15 -4.83
CA GLY A 29 10.94 2.95 -4.03
C GLY A 29 9.86 3.85 -4.58
N VAL A 30 9.32 3.49 -5.75
CA VAL A 30 8.19 4.21 -6.37
C VAL A 30 7.23 3.19 -6.95
N ASN A 31 6.00 3.23 -6.46
CA ASN A 31 4.86 2.46 -6.96
C ASN A 31 3.72 3.42 -7.31
N ILE A 32 2.82 2.97 -8.19
CA ILE A 32 1.61 3.71 -8.58
C ILE A 32 0.42 2.76 -8.55
N ALA A 33 -0.71 3.25 -8.09
CA ALA A 33 -2.00 2.56 -8.12
C ALA A 33 -3.07 3.52 -8.67
N PHE A 34 -4.10 2.96 -9.29
CA PHE A 34 -5.22 3.72 -9.85
C PHE A 34 -6.53 3.30 -9.20
N SER A 35 -7.41 4.28 -8.96
CA SER A 35 -8.79 3.99 -8.58
C SER A 35 -9.61 3.61 -9.81
N LYS A 36 -10.84 3.12 -9.60
CA LYS A 36 -11.80 2.88 -10.68
C LYS A 36 -11.96 4.11 -11.60
N GLN A 37 -12.12 5.29 -11.01
CA GLN A 37 -12.30 6.55 -11.75
C GLN A 37 -11.04 6.94 -12.54
N GLY A 38 -9.85 6.67 -11.98
CA GLY A 38 -8.60 6.91 -12.70
C GLY A 38 -8.42 5.99 -13.89
N LEU A 39 -8.78 4.71 -13.76
CA LEU A 39 -8.80 3.77 -14.89
C LEU A 39 -9.77 4.25 -15.98
N ASP A 40 -10.98 4.65 -15.60
CA ASP A 40 -12.00 5.14 -16.55
C ASP A 40 -11.52 6.36 -17.34
N LYS A 41 -10.85 7.31 -16.66
CA LYS A 41 -10.24 8.49 -17.30
C LYS A 41 -9.12 8.15 -18.28
N LEU A 42 -8.41 7.06 -18.04
CA LEU A 42 -7.38 6.54 -18.95
C LEU A 42 -7.97 5.69 -20.09
N GLY A 43 -9.29 5.51 -20.13
CA GLY A 43 -9.97 4.65 -21.09
C GLY A 43 -9.81 3.15 -20.80
N LEU A 44 -9.21 2.80 -19.65
CA LEU A 44 -9.11 1.43 -19.16
C LEU A 44 -10.41 1.13 -18.37
N ASN A 45 -10.90 -0.12 -18.41
CA ASN A 45 -12.14 -0.51 -17.72
C ASN A 45 -13.44 0.13 -18.29
N THR A 46 -13.48 0.38 -19.60
CA THR A 46 -14.63 1.00 -20.28
C THR A 46 -15.54 0.01 -21.02
N GLY A 47 -15.07 -1.21 -21.30
CA GLY A 47 -15.85 -2.30 -21.90
C GLY A 47 -15.93 -3.54 -21.02
N ASP A 48 -16.85 -4.46 -21.33
CA ASP A 48 -17.07 -5.69 -20.53
C ASP A 48 -15.81 -6.58 -20.43
N GLY A 49 -14.93 -6.55 -21.44
CA GLY A 49 -13.66 -7.28 -21.45
C GLY A 49 -12.54 -6.64 -20.62
N ASP A 50 -12.74 -5.42 -20.10
CA ASP A 50 -11.75 -4.67 -19.33
C ASP A 50 -12.09 -4.57 -17.84
N LYS A 51 -13.18 -5.21 -17.42
CA LYS A 51 -13.65 -5.19 -16.04
C LYS A 51 -12.74 -5.98 -15.13
N LEU A 52 -12.30 -5.34 -14.06
CA LEU A 52 -11.57 -6.02 -13.00
C LEU A 52 -12.47 -7.01 -12.25
N ASN A 53 -13.80 -6.88 -12.29
CA ASN A 53 -14.74 -7.78 -11.60
C ASN A 53 -14.53 -7.82 -10.08
N ASP A 54 -14.44 -6.64 -9.46
CA ASP A 54 -14.44 -6.47 -8.01
C ASP A 54 -15.43 -5.35 -7.65
N ALA A 55 -16.54 -5.75 -7.02
CA ALA A 55 -17.64 -4.82 -6.74
C ALA A 55 -17.25 -3.73 -5.74
N VAL A 56 -16.36 -4.02 -4.79
CA VAL A 56 -15.91 -3.07 -3.77
C VAL A 56 -15.00 -2.02 -4.40
N PHE A 57 -14.07 -2.45 -5.26
CA PHE A 57 -13.24 -1.55 -6.06
C PHE A 57 -14.07 -0.67 -7.01
N ASP A 58 -15.03 -1.27 -7.71
CA ASP A 58 -15.88 -0.55 -8.66
C ASP A 58 -16.79 0.49 -7.98
N ALA A 59 -17.31 0.17 -6.78
CA ALA A 59 -18.12 1.09 -5.99
C ALA A 59 -17.28 2.19 -5.32
N GLY A 60 -16.03 1.87 -4.95
CA GLY A 60 -15.10 2.77 -4.28
C GLY A 60 -15.36 2.91 -2.77
N MET A 61 -14.28 3.08 -2.01
CA MET A 61 -14.30 3.00 -0.54
C MET A 61 -15.26 3.97 0.16
N LEU A 62 -15.52 5.16 -0.41
CA LEU A 62 -16.46 6.12 0.18
C LEU A 62 -17.89 5.56 0.25
N SER A 63 -18.30 4.78 -0.76
CA SER A 63 -19.62 4.15 -0.78
C SER A 63 -19.76 3.04 0.27
N ASP A 64 -18.64 2.43 0.67
CA ASP A 64 -18.59 1.34 1.64
C ASP A 64 -18.28 1.80 3.07
N ALA A 65 -17.96 3.08 3.27
CA ALA A 65 -17.54 3.63 4.55
C ALA A 65 -18.52 3.34 5.70
N GLN A 66 -19.83 3.41 5.43
CA GLN A 66 -20.85 3.08 6.42
C GLN A 66 -20.83 1.60 6.83
N SER A 67 -20.70 0.68 5.87
CA SER A 67 -20.59 -0.76 6.12
C SER A 67 -19.32 -1.09 6.91
N LEU A 68 -18.24 -0.35 6.66
CA LEU A 68 -16.96 -0.45 7.37
C LEU A 68 -17.01 0.11 8.81
N GLY A 69 -18.11 0.77 9.20
CA GLY A 69 -18.29 1.35 10.54
C GLY A 69 -17.66 2.73 10.72
N ASP A 70 -17.32 3.42 9.63
CA ASP A 70 -16.74 4.76 9.70
C ASP A 70 -17.73 5.76 10.29
N LYS A 71 -17.24 6.58 11.22
CA LYS A 71 -18.03 7.61 11.90
C LYS A 71 -17.91 8.93 11.14
N GLY A 72 -19.05 9.50 10.74
CA GLY A 72 -19.21 10.89 10.27
C GLY A 72 -19.45 11.06 8.76
N THR A 73 -20.08 12.17 8.38
CA THR A 73 -20.25 12.63 6.98
C THR A 73 -19.21 13.68 6.58
N THR A 74 -18.43 14.18 7.54
CA THR A 74 -17.45 15.26 7.40
C THR A 74 -16.39 15.08 8.49
N GLY A 75 -15.14 14.80 8.11
CA GLY A 75 -13.99 14.69 9.02
C GLY A 75 -12.90 15.71 8.70
N GLN A 76 -11.88 15.78 9.56
CA GLN A 76 -10.72 16.68 9.39
C GLN A 76 -9.93 16.44 8.09
N ASP A 77 -10.18 15.31 7.41
CA ASP A 77 -9.56 14.91 6.15
C ASP A 77 -10.57 14.92 4.99
N ALA A 78 -11.31 16.02 4.82
CA ALA A 78 -12.22 16.19 3.69
C ALA A 78 -11.54 16.01 2.31
N SER A 79 -10.21 16.13 2.25
CA SER A 79 -9.41 15.84 1.06
C SER A 79 -9.49 14.36 0.62
N LEU A 80 -9.65 13.42 1.56
CA LEU A 80 -9.83 11.99 1.26
C LEU A 80 -11.22 11.67 0.70
N LEU A 81 -12.19 12.57 0.86
CA LEU A 81 -13.55 12.42 0.34
C LEU A 81 -13.70 12.90 -1.11
N ARG A 82 -12.62 13.39 -1.73
CA ARG A 82 -12.61 13.84 -3.11
C ARG A 82 -12.46 12.65 -4.06
N ASN A 83 -12.79 12.87 -5.33
CA ASN A 83 -12.45 11.93 -6.39
C ASN A 83 -10.93 11.93 -6.60
N ILE A 84 -10.29 10.80 -6.29
CA ILE A 84 -8.85 10.56 -6.44
C ILE A 84 -8.65 9.54 -7.55
N ASP A 85 -7.88 9.89 -8.57
CA ASP A 85 -7.66 9.03 -9.75
C ASP A 85 -6.58 7.97 -9.50
N GLY A 86 -5.61 8.29 -8.64
CA GLY A 86 -4.53 7.35 -8.33
C GLY A 86 -3.68 7.83 -7.16
N LEU A 87 -2.77 6.95 -6.75
CA LEU A 87 -1.84 7.15 -5.66
C LEU A 87 -0.44 6.79 -6.15
N ILE A 88 0.52 7.71 -5.93
CA ILE A 88 1.94 7.42 -6.11
C ILE A 88 2.57 7.26 -4.73
N LEU A 89 3.11 6.08 -4.46
CA LEU A 89 3.79 5.76 -3.21
C LEU A 89 5.29 5.90 -3.42
N VAL A 90 5.91 6.80 -2.66
CA VAL A 90 7.37 7.02 -2.67
C VAL A 90 7.94 6.63 -1.32
N THR A 91 8.85 5.66 -1.32
CA THR A 91 9.53 5.19 -0.11
C THR A 91 11.04 5.39 -0.25
N ARG A 92 11.65 6.01 0.77
CA ARG A 92 13.12 6.22 0.86
C ARG A 92 13.55 6.16 2.31
N ASP A 93 14.86 6.12 2.49
CA ASP A 93 15.56 6.02 3.77
C ASP A 93 15.65 7.35 4.55
N CYS A 94 15.46 8.50 3.90
CA CYS A 94 15.33 9.79 4.58
C CYS A 94 14.49 10.82 3.81
N ARG A 95 13.96 11.81 4.52
CA ARG A 95 13.03 12.81 3.97
C ARG A 95 13.61 13.63 2.82
N SER A 96 14.89 13.99 2.84
CA SER A 96 15.49 14.76 1.74
C SER A 96 15.48 13.96 0.43
N ILE A 97 15.76 12.66 0.49
CA ILE A 97 15.74 11.78 -0.68
C ILE A 97 14.29 11.50 -1.13
N VAL A 98 13.31 11.46 -0.22
CA VAL A 98 11.88 11.42 -0.58
C VAL A 98 11.51 12.66 -1.39
N THR A 99 11.88 13.85 -0.93
CA THR A 99 11.57 15.12 -1.61
C THR A 99 12.12 15.16 -3.03
N ASP A 100 13.38 14.75 -3.21
CA ASP A 100 14.00 14.67 -4.54
C ASP A 100 13.26 13.68 -5.45
N ALA A 101 12.91 12.50 -4.92
CA ALA A 101 12.15 11.50 -5.68
C ALA A 101 10.74 11.97 -6.05
N ILE A 102 10.05 12.71 -5.17
CA ILE A 102 8.76 13.33 -5.46
C ILE A 102 8.91 14.37 -6.57
N LYS A 103 9.98 15.16 -6.54
CA LYS A 103 10.27 16.14 -7.59
C LYS A 103 10.49 15.44 -8.94
N ASP A 104 11.32 14.40 -8.98
CA ASP A 104 11.57 13.62 -10.20
C ASP A 104 10.28 13.04 -10.78
N VAL A 105 9.39 12.53 -9.93
CA VAL A 105 8.06 12.05 -10.33
C VAL A 105 7.22 13.18 -10.92
N LYS A 106 7.13 14.33 -10.24
CA LYS A 106 6.35 15.49 -10.72
C LYS A 106 6.87 16.00 -12.06
N ASP A 107 8.19 16.02 -12.23
CA ASP A 107 8.82 16.43 -13.49
C ASP A 107 8.51 15.46 -14.63
N LEU A 108 8.45 14.14 -14.36
CA LEU A 108 8.04 13.13 -15.34
C LEU A 108 6.61 13.37 -15.87
N PHE A 109 5.72 13.89 -15.03
CA PHE A 109 4.37 14.28 -15.43
C PHE A 109 4.29 15.69 -16.03
N GLY A 110 5.42 16.33 -16.38
CA GLY A 110 5.45 17.64 -17.05
C GLY A 110 5.70 18.84 -16.13
N GLY A 111 5.94 18.59 -14.82
CA GLY A 111 6.31 19.61 -13.85
C GLY A 111 5.28 20.75 -13.73
N ALA A 112 5.73 21.95 -13.34
CA ALA A 112 4.84 23.09 -13.10
C ALA A 112 4.29 23.76 -14.37
N GLN A 113 4.86 23.49 -15.55
CA GLN A 113 4.54 24.22 -16.79
C GLN A 113 3.47 23.50 -17.63
N GLN A 114 3.47 22.16 -17.65
CA GLN A 114 2.55 21.35 -18.46
C GLN A 114 2.20 20.03 -17.74
N SER A 115 1.78 20.11 -16.48
CA SER A 115 1.49 18.90 -15.70
C SER A 115 0.29 18.13 -16.28
N SER A 116 0.46 16.82 -16.51
CA SER A 116 -0.61 15.91 -16.89
C SER A 116 -1.40 15.37 -15.69
N ILE A 117 -0.99 15.69 -14.47
CA ILE A 117 -1.69 15.35 -13.22
C ILE A 117 -1.85 16.59 -12.33
N THR A 118 -2.71 16.51 -11.32
CA THR A 118 -2.81 17.53 -10.27
C THR A 118 -2.74 16.83 -8.92
N GLU A 119 -1.86 17.28 -8.02
CA GLU A 119 -1.77 16.73 -6.66
C GLU A 119 -3.04 17.11 -5.89
N ALA A 120 -3.81 16.11 -5.47
CA ALA A 120 -4.99 16.33 -4.64
C ALA A 120 -4.59 16.65 -3.19
N PHE A 121 -3.70 15.85 -2.62
CA PHE A 121 -3.06 16.02 -1.31
C PHE A 121 -1.89 15.03 -1.19
N SER A 122 -1.05 15.20 -0.17
CA SER A 122 0.00 14.25 0.21
C SER A 122 -0.07 13.91 1.68
N ILE A 123 0.34 12.67 2.02
CA ILE A 123 0.46 12.17 3.39
C ILE A 123 1.88 11.63 3.53
N VAL A 124 2.54 11.99 4.62
CA VAL A 124 3.88 11.50 4.97
C VAL A 124 3.76 10.56 6.15
N GLY A 125 4.35 9.38 6.02
CA GLY A 125 4.56 8.44 7.12
C GLY A 125 6.04 8.38 7.47
N ASP A 126 6.35 8.28 8.75
CA ASP A 126 7.69 8.04 9.27
C ASP A 126 7.65 6.86 10.23
N VAL A 127 8.67 6.01 10.21
CA VAL A 127 8.86 5.00 11.25
C VAL A 127 9.09 5.69 12.60
N ARG A 128 8.64 5.08 13.69
CA ARG A 128 8.87 5.62 15.04
C ARG A 128 10.36 5.55 15.39
N PRO A 129 10.87 6.50 16.20
CA PRO A 129 12.30 6.60 16.46
C PRO A 129 12.79 5.61 17.54
N GLY A 130 14.08 5.30 17.50
CA GLY A 130 14.77 4.62 18.60
C GLY A 130 14.28 3.19 18.81
N THR A 131 13.98 2.83 20.06
CA THR A 131 13.51 1.48 20.45
C THR A 131 12.09 1.17 19.98
N GLU A 132 11.41 2.15 19.41
CA GLU A 132 10.04 2.03 18.93
C GLU A 132 9.97 1.83 17.40
N ASP A 133 11.13 1.75 16.73
CA ASP A 133 11.20 1.32 15.34
C ASP A 133 10.60 -0.09 15.21
N GLY A 134 9.70 -0.29 14.24
CA GLY A 134 8.89 -1.50 14.10
C GLY A 134 7.58 -1.49 14.88
N HIS A 135 7.35 -0.55 15.81
CA HIS A 135 6.12 -0.47 16.59
C HIS A 135 5.09 0.49 15.98
N GLY A 136 3.80 0.15 16.11
CA GLY A 136 2.69 1.10 15.92
C GLY A 136 2.65 2.18 17.01
N HIS A 137 1.77 3.19 16.89
CA HIS A 137 1.73 4.29 17.87
C HIS A 137 1.23 3.89 19.27
N PHE A 138 0.46 2.81 19.40
CA PHE A 138 0.08 2.24 20.70
C PHE A 138 1.21 1.42 21.36
N GLY A 139 2.40 1.33 20.74
CA GLY A 139 3.58 0.69 21.34
C GLY A 139 3.75 -0.81 21.08
N PHE A 140 2.91 -1.42 20.24
CA PHE A 140 3.03 -2.83 19.88
C PHE A 140 3.83 -3.00 18.58
N GLU A 141 4.74 -3.98 18.54
CA GLU A 141 5.45 -4.41 17.32
C GLU A 141 4.44 -4.80 16.23
N ASP A 142 4.67 -4.30 15.02
CA ASP A 142 3.79 -4.48 13.87
C ASP A 142 4.54 -5.18 12.71
N GLY A 143 3.81 -5.64 11.70
CA GLY A 143 4.40 -6.26 10.50
C GLY A 143 4.97 -7.67 10.70
N ILE A 144 4.70 -8.32 11.83
CA ILE A 144 5.24 -9.66 12.16
C ILE A 144 4.62 -10.76 11.29
N SER A 145 3.29 -10.82 11.20
CA SER A 145 2.56 -11.94 10.59
C SER A 145 2.03 -11.55 9.21
N GLN A 146 2.62 -12.13 8.17
CA GLN A 146 2.19 -12.00 6.78
C GLN A 146 2.08 -13.39 6.16
N PRO A 147 1.16 -13.63 5.21
CA PRO A 147 1.09 -14.91 4.53
C PRO A 147 2.34 -15.14 3.68
N ALA A 148 2.77 -16.40 3.56
CA ALA A 148 3.82 -16.79 2.62
C ALA A 148 3.19 -17.11 1.26
N MET A 149 3.55 -16.37 0.23
CA MET A 149 3.05 -16.59 -1.12
C MET A 149 3.84 -17.71 -1.80
N ALA A 150 3.12 -18.73 -2.29
CA ALA A 150 3.72 -19.83 -3.01
C ALA A 150 4.50 -19.33 -4.24
N GLY A 151 5.76 -19.76 -4.37
CA GLY A 151 6.64 -19.37 -5.47
C GLY A 151 7.38 -18.04 -5.28
N VAL A 152 7.04 -17.25 -4.25
CA VAL A 152 7.79 -16.04 -3.86
C VAL A 152 8.61 -16.31 -2.60
N GLU A 153 7.97 -16.79 -1.54
CA GLU A 153 8.62 -17.22 -0.32
C GLU A 153 9.09 -18.68 -0.43
N ILE A 154 10.41 -18.90 -0.38
CA ILE A 154 11.03 -20.23 -0.53
C ILE A 154 10.94 -21.05 0.77
N ALA A 155 10.99 -20.39 1.93
CA ALA A 155 10.98 -21.03 3.24
C ALA A 155 10.07 -20.25 4.19
N PRO A 156 8.77 -20.61 4.26
CA PRO A 156 7.85 -20.05 5.25
C PRO A 156 8.36 -20.28 6.68
N GLN A 157 8.13 -19.31 7.57
CA GLN A 157 8.47 -19.43 8.98
C GLN A 157 7.55 -20.42 9.71
N PRO A 158 7.97 -20.99 10.87
CA PRO A 158 7.06 -21.80 11.69
C PRO A 158 5.77 -21.05 12.02
N GLY A 159 4.62 -21.64 11.68
CA GLY A 159 3.31 -21.04 11.88
C GLY A 159 2.85 -20.06 10.78
N GLN A 160 3.70 -19.77 9.78
CA GLN A 160 3.33 -18.92 8.65
C GLN A 160 2.49 -19.72 7.64
N VAL A 161 1.27 -19.26 7.38
CA VAL A 161 0.37 -19.89 6.41
C VAL A 161 0.86 -19.63 5.00
N GLN A 162 0.97 -20.69 4.19
CA GLN A 162 1.28 -20.58 2.77
C GLN A 162 -0.01 -20.45 1.94
N ILE A 163 -0.03 -19.49 1.02
CA ILE A 163 -1.18 -19.19 0.15
C ILE A 163 -0.82 -19.28 -1.35
N PRO A 164 -1.77 -19.64 -2.23
CA PRO A 164 -1.62 -19.47 -3.66
C PRO A 164 -1.36 -18.00 -4.05
N GLY A 165 -0.61 -17.77 -5.12
CA GLY A 165 -0.30 -16.41 -5.58
C GLY A 165 -1.53 -15.59 -5.96
N GLY A 166 -2.57 -16.25 -6.48
CA GLY A 166 -3.83 -15.64 -6.90
C GLY A 166 -4.68 -15.04 -5.78
N ILE A 167 -4.35 -15.32 -4.51
CA ILE A 167 -4.99 -14.62 -3.38
C ILE A 167 -4.53 -13.14 -3.31
N VAL A 168 -3.34 -12.82 -3.85
CA VAL A 168 -2.77 -11.47 -3.84
C VAL A 168 -2.65 -10.88 -5.25
N LEU A 169 -2.28 -11.71 -6.24
CA LEU A 169 -2.00 -11.29 -7.61
C LEU A 169 -3.15 -11.67 -8.54
N LEU A 170 -3.74 -10.67 -9.19
CA LEU A 170 -4.86 -10.87 -10.11
C LEU A 170 -4.47 -11.80 -11.27
N GLY A 171 -5.40 -12.68 -11.66
CA GLY A 171 -5.24 -13.61 -12.77
C GLY A 171 -4.24 -14.75 -12.53
N ARG A 172 -3.74 -14.93 -11.30
CA ARG A 172 -2.90 -16.07 -10.91
C ARG A 172 -3.71 -17.18 -10.29
N GLU A 173 -3.08 -18.35 -10.14
CA GLU A 173 -3.69 -19.52 -9.50
C GLU A 173 -4.19 -19.18 -8.10
N GLY A 174 -5.49 -19.34 -7.87
CA GLY A 174 -6.16 -19.01 -6.61
C GLY A 174 -6.96 -17.70 -6.61
N ASP A 175 -6.96 -16.93 -7.71
CA ASP A 175 -7.81 -15.75 -7.89
C ASP A 175 -9.26 -16.19 -8.19
N ASN A 176 -9.99 -16.49 -7.13
CA ASN A 176 -11.33 -17.08 -7.17
C ASN A 176 -12.35 -16.22 -6.42
N ASP A 177 -13.62 -16.31 -6.83
CA ASP A 177 -14.75 -15.78 -6.08
C ASP A 177 -15.05 -16.62 -4.82
N ASP A 178 -16.00 -16.18 -3.99
CA ASP A 178 -16.43 -16.88 -2.78
C ASP A 178 -16.97 -18.30 -3.05
N SER A 179 -17.42 -18.55 -4.29
CA SER A 179 -17.90 -19.85 -4.76
C SER A 179 -16.78 -20.72 -5.36
N LYS A 180 -15.52 -20.28 -5.27
CA LYS A 180 -14.31 -20.95 -5.79
C LYS A 180 -14.22 -21.01 -7.32
N ASN A 181 -14.95 -20.16 -8.03
CA ASN A 181 -14.80 -20.02 -9.48
C ASN A 181 -13.70 -19.02 -9.79
N LEU A 182 -12.93 -19.25 -10.87
CA LEU A 182 -11.93 -18.29 -11.33
C LEU A 182 -12.59 -16.96 -11.69
N ILE A 183 -12.02 -15.87 -11.18
CA ILE A 183 -12.46 -14.53 -11.55
C ILE A 183 -11.88 -14.19 -12.92
N ALA A 184 -12.74 -13.81 -13.86
CA ALA A 184 -12.26 -13.29 -15.14
C ALA A 184 -11.57 -11.95 -14.91
N ARG A 185 -10.29 -11.84 -15.24
CA ARG A 185 -9.53 -10.59 -15.20
C ARG A 185 -9.08 -10.21 -16.61
N PRO A 186 -8.99 -8.92 -16.95
CA PRO A 186 -8.44 -8.51 -18.23
C PRO A 186 -6.94 -8.78 -18.26
N SER A 187 -6.40 -9.05 -19.46
CA SER A 187 -5.00 -9.46 -19.63
C SER A 187 -4.00 -8.42 -19.10
N TRP A 188 -4.33 -7.13 -19.14
CA TRP A 188 -3.49 -6.05 -18.63
C TRP A 188 -3.42 -5.99 -17.10
N ALA A 189 -4.39 -6.60 -16.40
CA ALA A 189 -4.46 -6.58 -14.94
C ALA A 189 -3.75 -7.76 -14.28
N VAL A 190 -3.34 -8.77 -15.06
CA VAL A 190 -2.59 -9.92 -14.54
C VAL A 190 -1.33 -9.43 -13.84
N ASP A 191 -1.02 -10.00 -12.67
CA ASP A 191 0.05 -9.57 -11.75
C ASP A 191 -0.17 -8.22 -11.05
N GLY A 192 -1.31 -7.56 -11.30
CA GLY A 192 -1.80 -6.47 -10.47
C GLY A 192 -2.24 -6.97 -9.09
N SER A 193 -2.46 -6.03 -8.16
CA SER A 193 -3.09 -6.27 -6.86
C SER A 193 -3.95 -5.06 -6.52
N PHE A 194 -5.07 -5.29 -5.83
CA PHE A 194 -5.80 -4.18 -5.23
C PHE A 194 -5.00 -3.59 -4.06
N LEU A 195 -5.01 -2.26 -3.95
CA LEU A 195 -4.41 -1.54 -2.83
C LEU A 195 -5.53 -0.86 -2.05
N CYS A 196 -5.72 -1.28 -0.80
CA CYS A 196 -6.61 -0.61 0.14
C CYS A 196 -5.79 0.42 0.94
N PHE A 197 -6.22 1.68 0.94
CA PHE A 197 -5.59 2.76 1.71
C PHE A 197 -6.57 3.29 2.76
N ARG A 198 -6.13 3.33 4.01
CA ARG A 198 -6.89 3.86 5.15
C ARG A 198 -6.00 4.80 5.96
N LYS A 199 -6.46 6.03 6.20
CA LYS A 199 -5.82 6.93 7.16
C LYS A 199 -6.51 6.75 8.52
N LEU A 200 -5.83 6.10 9.45
CA LEU A 200 -6.38 5.75 10.76
C LEU A 200 -5.70 6.60 11.83
N ALA A 201 -6.43 7.59 12.37
CA ALA A 201 -5.96 8.36 13.51
C ALA A 201 -6.00 7.50 14.79
N GLN A 202 -4.92 7.55 15.57
CA GLN A 202 -4.79 6.80 16.82
C GLN A 202 -4.85 7.76 18.01
N LEU A 203 -5.81 7.53 18.91
CA LEU A 203 -6.00 8.27 20.15
C LEU A 203 -5.13 7.64 21.25
N VAL A 204 -3.82 7.89 21.19
CA VAL A 204 -2.83 7.21 22.04
C VAL A 204 -3.01 7.52 23.53
N PRO A 205 -3.09 8.80 23.97
CA PRO A 205 -3.28 9.10 25.39
C PRO A 205 -4.59 8.51 25.95
N GLU A 206 -5.66 8.53 25.15
CA GLU A 206 -6.96 7.97 25.55
C GLU A 206 -6.91 6.44 25.66
N PHE A 207 -6.17 5.77 24.78
CA PHE A 207 -5.95 4.32 24.88
C PHE A 207 -5.15 3.96 26.14
N ASP A 208 -4.10 4.72 26.46
CA ASP A 208 -3.29 4.51 27.67
C ASP A 208 -4.11 4.75 28.96
N GLU A 209 -4.95 5.80 28.96
CA GLU A 209 -5.87 6.07 30.06
C GLU A 209 -6.87 4.92 30.25
N PHE A 210 -7.45 4.41 29.15
CA PHE A 210 -8.36 3.28 29.19
C PHE A 210 -7.70 2.04 29.81
N LEU A 211 -6.48 1.69 29.41
CA LEU A 211 -5.74 0.56 29.99
C LEU A 211 -5.49 0.77 31.50
N THR A 212 -5.09 1.98 31.88
CA THR A 212 -4.79 2.33 33.29
C THR A 212 -6.04 2.20 34.16
N GLN A 213 -7.18 2.70 33.69
CA GLN A 213 -8.46 2.66 34.44
C GLN A 213 -9.04 1.24 34.56
N ASN A 214 -8.64 0.32 33.68
CA ASN A 214 -9.16 -1.05 33.63
C ASN A 214 -8.12 -2.11 34.02
N ALA A 215 -7.01 -1.70 34.66
CA ALA A 215 -6.03 -2.64 35.17
C ALA A 215 -6.68 -3.53 36.24
N LEU A 216 -6.67 -4.85 36.00
CA LEU A 216 -7.09 -5.82 37.02
C LEU A 216 -5.99 -5.88 38.10
N LEU A 217 -6.39 -5.65 39.35
CA LEU A 217 -5.53 -5.79 40.54
C LEU A 217 -5.03 -7.23 40.71
#